data_AF-A0A286TXE5-F1
#
_entry.id   AF-A0A286TXE5-F1
#
_cell.length_a   1.000
_cell.length_b   1.000
_cell.length_c   1.000
_cell.angle_alpha   90.00
_cell.angle_beta   90.00
_cell.angle_gamma   90.00
#
_symmetry.space_group_name_H-M   'P 1'
#
loop_
_entity.id
_entity.type
_entity.pdbx_description
1 polymer ?
#
loop_
_entity_poly.entity_id
_entity_poly.type
_entity_poly.pdbx_seq_one_letter_code
_entity_poly.pdbx_strand_id
1 'polypeptide(L)' 'MANTERLLSTSEILRVLDIPSYRLDYLFKSRKLKAEDFTTLDNGHRIYKKSDINKIREALFEVSSK' A
#
# COMPACT_ATOMS: atom_id res chain seq x y z
N MET A 1 11.36 -24.63 1.16
CA MET A 1 10.08 -24.19 1.78
C MET A 1 9.52 -23.09 0.90
N ALA A 2 8.38 -23.32 0.24
CA ALA A 2 7.72 -22.26 -0.53
C ALA A 2 7.22 -21.21 0.46
N ASN A 3 7.94 -20.10 0.56
CA ASN A 3 7.53 -18.94 1.35
C ASN A 3 6.39 -18.29 0.56
N THR A 4 5.18 -18.82 0.69
CA THR A 4 3.98 -18.25 0.07
C THR A 4 3.75 -16.90 0.75
N GLU A 5 4.34 -15.86 0.16
CA GLU A 5 4.28 -14.51 0.68
C GLU A 5 2.80 -14.12 0.73
N ARG A 6 2.25 -13.99 1.95
CA ARG A 6 0.84 -13.65 2.13
C ARG A 6 0.59 -12.26 1.52
N LEU A 7 -0.29 -12.24 0.52
CA LEU A 7 -0.80 -11.01 -0.07
C LEU A 7 -1.89 -10.44 0.83
N LEU A 8 -1.93 -9.11 0.91
CA LEU A 8 -2.87 -8.35 1.72
C LEU A 8 -3.80 -7.57 0.79
N SER A 9 -5.08 -7.52 1.13
CA SER A 9 -6.05 -6.62 0.53
C SER A 9 -5.84 -5.17 0.98
N THR A 10 -6.44 -4.21 0.26
CA THR A 10 -6.51 -2.81 0.71
C THR A 10 -7.04 -2.70 2.14
N SER A 11 -8.11 -3.40 2.47
CA SER A 11 -8.72 -3.35 3.81
C SER A 11 -7.77 -3.85 4.90
N GLU A 12 -6.97 -4.89 4.62
CA GLU A 12 -5.95 -5.37 5.55
C GLU A 12 -4.82 -4.36 5.71
N ILE A 13 -4.34 -3.74 4.62
CA ILE A 13 -3.31 -2.70 4.69
C ILE A 13 -3.76 -1.51 5.54
N LEU A 14 -5.00 -1.04 5.35
CA LEU A 14 -5.54 0.07 6.15
C LEU A 14 -5.55 -0.26 7.64
N ARG A 15 -5.89 -1.50 8.01
CA ARG A 15 -5.84 -1.98 9.41
C ARG A 15 -4.41 -2.12 9.94
N VAL A 16 -3.49 -2.65 9.13
CA VAL A 16 -2.09 -2.84 9.53
C VAL A 16 -1.36 -1.52 9.73
N LEU A 17 -1.68 -0.52 8.92
CA LEU A 17 -1.09 0.81 8.99
C LEU A 17 -1.85 1.78 9.90
N ASP A 18 -3.02 1.36 10.39
CA ASP A 18 -3.93 2.20 11.18
C ASP A 18 -4.21 3.56 10.53
N ILE A 19 -4.57 3.52 9.24
CA ILE A 19 -4.89 4.73 8.46
C ILE A 19 -6.27 4.65 7.81
N PRO A 20 -6.94 5.79 7.62
CA PRO A 20 -8.13 5.85 6.80
C PRO A 20 -7.80 5.73 5.31
N SER A 21 -8.76 5.22 4.52
CA SER A 21 -8.60 4.96 3.07
C SER A 21 -8.12 6.18 2.28
N TYR A 22 -8.63 7.37 2.61
CA TYR A 22 -8.28 8.60 1.89
C TYR A 22 -6.78 8.93 1.97
N ARG A 23 -6.07 8.52 3.03
CA ARG A 23 -4.61 8.73 3.13
C ARG A 23 -3.88 7.86 2.13
N LEU A 24 -4.27 6.60 2.00
CA LEU A 24 -3.68 5.70 1.02
C LEU A 24 -3.98 6.18 -0.40
N ASP A 25 -5.23 6.58 -0.68
CA ASP A 25 -5.62 7.14 -1.97
C ASP A 25 -4.85 8.41 -2.31
N TYR A 26 -4.65 9.29 -1.31
CA TYR A 26 -3.85 10.49 -1.48
C TYR A 26 -2.44 10.16 -1.97
N LEU A 27 -1.75 9.19 -1.37
CA LEU A 27 -0.39 8.83 -1.78
C LEU A 27 -0.30 8.44 -3.25
N PHE A 28 -1.29 7.71 -3.77
CA PHE A 28 -1.34 7.36 -5.19
C PHE A 28 -1.71 8.57 -6.06
N LYS A 29 -2.71 9.35 -5.67
CA LYS A 29 -3.16 10.55 -6.41
C LYS A 29 -2.07 11.62 -6.50
N SER A 30 -1.30 11.79 -5.42
CA SER A 30 -0.18 12.73 -5.34
C SER A 30 1.12 12.17 -5.92
N ARG A 31 1.09 11.00 -6.56
CA ARG A 31 2.26 10.30 -7.13
C ARG A 31 3.40 10.05 -6.13
N LYS A 32 3.08 9.97 -4.84
CA LYS A 32 4.03 9.55 -3.79
C LYS A 32 4.26 8.05 -3.82
N LEU A 33 3.23 7.31 -4.21
CA LEU A 33 3.32 5.92 -4.59
C LEU A 33 2.98 5.79 -6.07
N LYS A 34 3.83 5.09 -6.83
CA LYS A 34 3.54 4.76 -8.22
C LYS A 34 2.65 3.55 -8.26
N ALA A 35 1.53 3.61 -8.98
CA ALA A 35 0.60 2.49 -9.06
C ALA A 35 1.23 1.25 -9.70
N GLU A 36 2.18 1.44 -10.64
CA GLU A 36 2.91 0.36 -11.30
C GLU A 36 3.82 -0.47 -10.36
N ASP A 37 4.20 0.08 -9.19
CA ASP A 37 5.05 -0.62 -8.23
C ASP A 37 4.27 -1.64 -7.38
N PHE A 38 2.95 -1.73 -7.55
CA PHE A 38 2.04 -2.56 -6.76
C PHE A 38 1.29 -3.54 -7.64
N THR A 39 1.02 -4.73 -7.09
CA THR A 39 0.27 -5.75 -7.81
C THR A 39 -1.22 -5.40 -7.86
N THR A 40 -1.78 -5.39 -9.07
CA THR A 40 -3.21 -5.20 -9.30
C THR A 40 -3.73 -6.48 -9.96
N LEU A 41 -4.83 -7.02 -9.44
CA LEU A 41 -5.52 -8.16 -10.00
C LEU A 41 -6.30 -7.77 -11.26
N ASP A 42 -6.66 -8.75 -12.08
CA ASP A 42 -7.42 -8.53 -13.32
C ASP A 42 -8.79 -7.86 -13.10
N ASN A 43 -9.34 -7.96 -11.88
CA ASN A 43 -10.57 -7.28 -11.47
C ASN A 43 -10.36 -5.81 -11.04
N GLY A 44 -9.15 -5.27 -11.17
CA GLY A 44 -8.80 -3.91 -10.78
C GLY A 44 -8.51 -3.71 -9.29
N HIS A 45 -8.58 -4.76 -8.46
CA HIS A 45 -8.27 -4.65 -7.04
C HIS A 45 -6.76 -4.70 -6.80
N ARG A 46 -6.25 -3.79 -5.98
CA ARG A 46 -4.84 -3.81 -5.55
C ARG A 46 -4.64 -4.80 -4.42
N ILE A 47 -3.56 -5.56 -4.53
CA ILE A 47 -3.06 -6.47 -3.49
C ILE A 47 -1.61 -6.10 -3.16
N TYR A 48 -1.23 -6.31 -1.91
CA TYR A 48 0.00 -5.76 -1.34
C TYR A 48 0.85 -6.87 -0.75
N LYS A 49 2.15 -6.83 -1.02
CA LYS A 49 3.13 -7.68 -0.37
C LYS A 49 3.52 -7.09 0.98
N LYS A 50 4.21 -7.90 1.79
CA LYS A 50 4.77 -7.42 3.06
C LYS A 50 5.80 -6.30 2.83
N SER A 51 6.57 -6.36 1.74
CA SER A 51 7.52 -5.31 1.35
C SER A 51 6.84 -3.98 0.99
N ASP A 52 5.62 -4.02 0.46
CA ASP A 52 4.86 -2.82 0.10
C ASP A 52 4.38 -2.03 1.32
N ILE A 53 4.18 -2.70 2.46
CA ILE A 53 3.86 -2.03 3.74
C ILE A 53 4.93 -0.99 4.09
N ASN A 54 6.22 -1.35 3.91
CA ASN A 54 7.32 -0.46 4.24
C ASN A 54 7.34 0.76 3.31
N LYS A 55 7.14 0.56 2.00
CA LYS A 55 7.02 1.66 1.03
C LYS A 55 5.89 2.62 1.39
N ILE A 56 4.74 2.10 1.80
CA ILE A 56 3.59 2.92 2.20
C ILE A 56 3.91 3.69 3.48
N ARG A 57 4.55 3.06 4.49
CA ARG A 57 4.96 3.75 5.72
C ARG A 57 5.94 4.90 5.45
N GLU A 58 6.94 4.66 4.61
CA GLU A 58 7.93 5.69 4.23
C GLU A 58 7.23 6.88 3.56
N ALA A 59 6.35 6.62 2.59
CA ALA A 59 5.58 7.66 1.93
C ALA A 59 4.65 8.44 2.87
N LEU A 60 4.02 7.77 3.85
CA LEU A 60 3.21 8.43 4.89
C LEU A 60 4.05 9.33 5.78
N PHE A 61 5.23 8.86 6.19
CA PHE A 61 6.16 9.62 7.02
C PHE A 61 6.67 10.86 6.29
N GLU A 62 7.07 10.74 5.02
CA GLU A 62 7.50 11.87 4.20
C GLU A 62 6.42 12.96 4.03
N VAL A 63 5.15 12.54 3.91
CA VAL A 63 4.02 13.49 3.80
C VAL A 63 3.72 14.17 5.13
N SER A 64 3.89 13.46 6.25
CA SER A 64 3.63 14.00 7.60
C SER A 64 4.77 14.84 8.17
N SER A 65 5.99 14.71 7.65
CA SER A 65 7.20 15.38 8.16
C SER A 65 7.45 16.74 7.52
N LYS A 66 6.40 17.36 6.98
CA LYS A 66 6.40 18.71 6.39
C LYS A 66 5.34 19.55 7.05
#